data_AF-A0A1A7Y8D5-F1
#
_entry.id   AF-A0A1A7Y8D5-F1
#
_cell.length_a   1.000
_cell.length_b   1.000
_cell.length_c   1.000
_cell.angle_alpha   90.00
_cell.angle_beta   90.00
_cell.angle_gamma   90.00
#
_symmetry.space_group_name_H-M   'P 1'
#
loop_
_entity.id
_entity.type
_entity.pdbx_description
1 polymer ?
#
loop_
_entity_poly.entity_id
_entity_poly.type
_entity_poly.pdbx_seq_one_letter_code
_entity_poly.pdbx_strand_id
1 'polypeptide(L)'
;MADRNLVKELKRWATEEFYLPPDILPNDSNLKTLCAGTGKSIWKYIIQHVFHQRNVRIMRGNLQWYKVIQDKELVQTKGQSEAAKR
;
A
#
# COMPACT_ATOMS: atom_id res chain seq x y z
N MET A 1 15.17 2.34 18.45
CA MET A 1 14.14 1.93 17.48
C MET A 1 14.56 2.41 16.10
N ALA A 2 14.49 1.54 15.10
CA ALA A 2 15.20 1.66 13.84
C ALA A 2 14.71 2.82 12.96
N ASP A 3 15.42 3.95 13.00
CA ASP A 3 15.49 4.87 11.85
C ASP A 3 16.75 4.49 11.03
N ARG A 4 16.85 3.19 10.67
CA ARG A 4 17.78 2.76 9.62
C ARG A 4 17.36 3.50 8.35
N ASN A 5 18.35 3.98 7.59
CA ASN A 5 18.13 4.80 6.40
C ASN A 5 17.05 4.16 5.49
N LEU A 6 15.87 4.79 5.40
CA LEU A 6 14.70 4.28 4.68
C LEU A 6 15.01 3.97 3.22
N VAL A 7 15.96 4.69 2.62
CA VAL A 7 16.45 4.42 1.25
C VAL A 7 17.14 3.06 1.15
N LYS A 8 17.94 2.68 2.15
CA LYS A 8 18.60 1.37 2.18
C LYS A 8 17.57 0.25 2.39
N GLU A 9 16.60 0.48 3.26
CA GLU A 9 15.51 -0.49 3.49
C GLU A 9 14.66 -0.66 2.24
N LEU A 10 14.36 0.43 1.53
CA LEU A 10 13.62 0.41 0.27
C LEU A 10 14.37 -0.37 -0.81
N LYS A 11 15.69 -0.16 -0.94
CA LYS A 11 16.52 -0.93 -1.88
C LYS A 11 16.54 -2.41 -1.54
N ARG A 12 16.77 -2.75 -0.27
CA ARG A 12 16.76 -4.14 0.19
C ARG A 12 15.41 -4.79 -0.09
N TRP A 13 14.31 -4.14 0.29
CA TRP A 13 12.95 -4.59 0.04
C TRP A 13 12.69 -4.83 -1.46
N ALA A 14 13.09 -3.89 -2.32
CA ALA A 14 12.91 -4.02 -3.77
C ALA A 14 13.69 -5.22 -4.35
N THR A 15 14.90 -5.49 -3.84
CA THR A 15 15.71 -6.62 -4.30
C THR A 15 15.26 -7.96 -3.70
N GLU A 16 14.89 -8.01 -2.42
CA GLU A 16 14.51 -9.25 -1.73
C GLU A 16 13.08 -9.68 -2.06
N GLU A 17 12.12 -8.75 -2.07
CA GLU A 17 10.70 -9.05 -2.20
C GLU A 17 10.21 -9.06 -3.67
N PHE A 18 10.89 -8.31 -4.54
CA PHE A 18 10.54 -8.17 -5.96
C PHE A 18 11.63 -8.64 -6.91
N TYR A 19 12.75 -9.16 -6.39
CA TYR A 19 13.87 -9.67 -7.19
C TYR A 19 14.40 -8.65 -8.21
N LEU A 20 14.28 -7.35 -7.91
CA LEU A 20 14.79 -6.31 -8.78
C LEU A 20 16.32 -6.26 -8.69
N PRO A 21 17.02 -6.37 -9.83
CA PRO A 21 18.47 -6.23 -9.86
C PRO A 21 18.93 -4.87 -9.29
N PRO A 22 19.98 -4.83 -8.44
CA PRO A 22 20.43 -3.58 -7.82
C PRO A 22 20.84 -2.49 -8.83
N ASP A 23 21.27 -2.88 -10.02
CA ASP A 23 21.70 -2.02 -11.14
C ASP A 23 20.56 -1.27 -11.82
N ILE A 24 19.33 -1.78 -11.75
CA ILE A 24 18.15 -1.11 -12.29
C ILE A 24 17.44 -0.21 -11.26
N LEU A 25 17.86 -0.26 -9.99
CA LEU A 25 17.25 0.54 -8.94
C LEU A 25 17.59 2.03 -9.12
N PRO A 26 16.65 2.95 -8.84
CA PRO A 26 16.94 4.38 -8.87
C PRO A 26 18.10 4.76 -7.94
N ASN A 27 18.82 5.83 -8.30
CA ASN A 27 19.90 6.35 -7.47
C ASN A 27 19.40 6.84 -6.09
N ASP A 28 20.32 6.96 -5.13
CA ASP A 28 19.98 7.35 -3.75
C ASP A 28 19.29 8.71 -3.66
N SER A 29 19.60 9.65 -4.57
CA SER A 29 18.99 10.98 -4.55
C SER A 29 17.49 10.92 -4.90
N ASN A 30 17.15 10.16 -5.94
CA ASN A 30 15.76 9.94 -6.35
C ASN A 30 14.97 9.20 -5.25
N LEU A 31 15.59 8.20 -4.62
CA LEU A 31 14.94 7.47 -3.52
C LEU A 31 14.79 8.33 -2.26
N LYS A 32 15.75 9.23 -1.96
CA LYS A 32 15.60 10.22 -0.87
C LYS A 32 14.39 11.11 -1.09
N THR A 33 14.15 11.55 -2.32
CA THR A 33 12.96 12.34 -2.67
C THR A 33 11.68 11.54 -2.46
N LEU A 34 11.64 10.27 -2.85
CA LEU A 34 10.49 9.38 -2.60
C LEU A 34 10.24 9.15 -1.11
N CYS A 35 11.30 9.06 -0.32
CA CYS A 35 11.26 8.82 1.13
C CYS A 35 11.16 10.10 1.98
N ALA A 36 10.93 11.27 1.38
CA ALA A 36 10.80 12.55 2.07
C ALA A 36 9.33 12.95 2.31
N GLY A 37 9.10 13.84 3.29
CA GLY A 37 7.77 14.36 3.60
C GLY A 37 6.74 13.27 3.91
N THR A 38 5.57 13.37 3.28
CA THR A 38 4.50 12.35 3.36
C THR A 38 4.91 10.99 2.79
N GLY A 39 5.89 10.97 1.88
CA GLY A 39 6.45 9.73 1.34
C GLY A 39 7.14 8.87 2.40
N LYS A 40 7.70 9.46 3.46
CA LYS A 40 8.40 8.71 4.54
C LYS A 40 7.49 7.69 5.20
N SER A 41 6.28 8.08 5.62
CA SER A 41 5.33 7.20 6.31
C SER A 41 4.75 6.14 5.36
N ILE A 42 4.46 6.53 4.12
CA ILE A 42 3.95 5.62 3.08
C ILE A 42 4.97 4.51 2.80
N TRP A 43 6.23 4.86 2.53
CA TRP A 43 7.25 3.87 2.21
C TRP A 43 7.60 2.99 3.41
N LYS A 44 7.59 3.52 4.64
CA LYS A 44 7.71 2.69 5.85
C LYS A 44 6.60 1.64 5.92
N TYR A 45 5.35 2.05 5.69
CA TYR A 45 4.22 1.13 5.68
C TYR A 45 4.34 0.07 4.57
N ILE A 46 4.69 0.49 3.35
CA ILE A 46 4.86 -0.43 2.21
C ILE A 46 5.95 -1.47 2.52
N ILE A 47 7.14 -1.04 2.94
CA ILE A 47 8.26 -1.94 3.23
C ILE A 47 7.91 -2.92 4.36
N GLN A 48 7.11 -2.50 5.35
CA GLN A 48 6.70 -3.33 6.48
C GLN A 48 5.57 -4.31 6.18
N HIS A 49 4.78 -4.09 5.12
CA HIS A 49 3.56 -4.86 4.89
C HIS A 49 3.50 -5.56 3.54
N VAL A 50 4.32 -5.13 2.58
CA VAL A 50 4.25 -5.60 1.19
C VAL A 50 5.41 -6.52 0.88
N PHE A 51 5.30 -7.80 1.24
CA PHE A 51 6.40 -8.75 1.04
C PHE A 51 6.35 -9.48 -0.30
N HIS A 52 5.20 -9.69 -0.95
CA HIS A 52 5.18 -10.45 -2.21
C HIS A 52 4.28 -9.78 -3.24
N GLN A 53 4.65 -9.85 -4.53
CA GLN A 53 3.82 -9.34 -5.62
C GLN A 53 2.42 -9.99 -5.64
N ARG A 54 2.34 -11.27 -5.25
CA ARG A 54 1.08 -11.98 -5.01
C ARG A 54 0.27 -11.33 -3.88
N ASN A 55 0.93 -10.91 -2.80
CA ASN A 55 0.29 -10.23 -1.67
C ASN A 55 -0.18 -8.83 -2.06
N VAL A 56 0.53 -8.10 -2.93
CA VAL A 56 0.03 -6.84 -3.51
C VAL A 56 -1.25 -7.07 -4.30
N ARG A 57 -1.29 -8.12 -5.13
CA ARG A 57 -2.47 -8.47 -5.92
C ARG A 57 -3.65 -8.86 -5.02
N ILE A 58 -3.39 -9.60 -3.95
CA ILE A 58 -4.39 -9.97 -2.93
C ILE A 58 -4.84 -8.73 -2.16
N MET A 59 -3.95 -7.87 -1.69
CA MET A 59 -4.29 -6.63 -0.98
C MET A 59 -5.12 -5.69 -1.84
N ARG A 60 -4.76 -5.52 -3.12
CA ARG A 60 -5.56 -4.75 -4.08
C ARG A 60 -6.95 -5.37 -4.25
N GLY A 61 -7.02 -6.70 -4.40
CA GLY A 61 -8.28 -7.43 -4.44
C GLY A 61 -9.13 -7.22 -3.18
N ASN A 62 -8.53 -7.35 -1.99
CA ASN A 62 -9.18 -7.18 -0.70
C ASN A 62 -9.69 -5.75 -0.51
N LEU A 63 -8.89 -4.73 -0.86
CA LEU A 63 -9.32 -3.33 -0.80
C LEU A 63 -10.47 -3.03 -1.77
N GLN A 64 -10.41 -3.57 -2.99
CA GLN A 64 -11.53 -3.50 -3.93
C GLN A 64 -12.78 -4.19 -3.39
N TRP A 65 -12.60 -5.36 -2.74
CA TRP A 65 -13.69 -6.11 -2.14
C TRP A 65 -14.31 -5.39 -0.93
N TYR A 66 -13.48 -4.77 -0.07
CA TYR A 66 -13.94 -3.92 1.03
C TYR A 66 -14.76 -2.73 0.53
N LYS A 67 -14.32 -2.07 -0.55
CA LYS A 67 -15.09 -0.99 -1.17
C LYS A 67 -16.44 -1.50 -1.68
N VAL A 68 -16.48 -2.66 -2.32
CA VAL A 68 -17.73 -3.30 -2.77
C VAL A 68 -18.65 -3.65 -1.60
N ILE A 69 -18.12 -4.14 -0.47
CA ILE A 69 -18.92 -4.40 0.73
C ILE A 69 -19.49 -3.08 1.28
N GLN A 70 -18.66 -2.05 1.45
CA GLN A 70 -19.11 -0.75 1.96
C GLN A 70 -20.19 -0.15 1.06
N ASP A 71 -20.00 -0.19 -0.26
CA ASP A 71 -20.98 0.31 -1.22
C ASP A 71 -22.29 -0.49 -1.12
N LYS A 72 -22.24 -1.81 -0.96
CA LYS A 72 -23.42 -2.66 -0.77
C LYS A 72 -24.14 -2.39 0.55
N GLU A 73 -23.42 -2.28 1.66
CA GLU A 73 -23.97 -1.94 2.97
C GLU A 73 -24.62 -0.54 2.95
N LEU A 74 -23.98 0.44 2.31
CA LEU A 74 -24.55 1.78 2.11
C LEU A 74 -25.83 1.75 1.27
N VAL A 75 -25.88 0.94 0.22
CA VAL A 75 -27.08 0.75 -0.61
C VAL A 75 -28.21 0.07 0.17
N GLN A 76 -27.90 -0.95 0.97
CA GLN A 76 -28.88 -1.65 1.80
C GLN A 76 -29.47 -0.74 2.89
N THR A 77 -28.62 0.07 3.53
CA THR A 77 -29.04 1.01 4.57
C THR A 77 -29.89 2.16 3.99
N LYS A 78 -29.57 2.64 2.77
CA LYS A 78 -30.42 3.60 2.05
C LYS A 78 -31.78 3.02 1.67
N GLY A 79 -31.83 1.80 1.14
CA GLY A 79 -33.09 1.14 0.77
C GLY A 79 -34.02 0.89 1.97
N GLN A 80 -33.46 0.53 3.13
CA GLN A 80 -34.24 0.42 4.37
C GLN A 80 -34.74 1.77 4.90
N SER A 81 -33.94 2.83 4.77
CA SER A 81 -34.35 4.20 5.14
C SER A 81 -35.48 4.74 4.26
N GLU A 82 -35.50 4.41 2.97
CA GLU A 82 -36.57 4.81 2.05
C GLU A 82 -37.85 3.97 2.24
N ALA A 83 -37.73 2.68 2.55
CA ALA A 83 -38.87 1.82 2.86
C ALA A 83 -39.55 2.17 4.18
N ALA A 84 -38.80 2.64 5.19
CA ALA A 84 -39.34 3.06 6.49
C ALA A 84 -39.99 4.46 6.49
N LYS A 85 -39.93 5.19 5.36
CA LYS A 85 -40.55 6.52 5.18
C LYS A 85 -41.88 6.47 4.41
N ARG A 86 -42.36 5.28 4.04
CA ARG A 86 -43.70 5.03 3.47
C ARG A 86 -44.61 4.43 4.53
#